data_AF-A0A6P7GP06-F1
#
_entry.id   AF-A0A6P7GP06-F1
#
_cell.length_a   1.000
_cell.length_b   1.000
_cell.length_c   1.000
_cell.angle_alpha   90.00
_cell.angle_beta   90.00
_cell.angle_gamma   90.00
#
_symmetry.space_group_name_H-M   'P 1'
#
loop_
_entity.id
_entity.type
_entity.pdbx_description
1 polymer ?
#
loop_
_entity_poly.entity_id
_entity_poly.type
_entity_poly.pdbx_seq_one_letter_code
_entity_poly.pdbx_strand_id
1 'polypeptide(L)'
;MKMVKGVVWITPLGICSIIAAKIVSVTDIVLVISQLGWFIATILIGVFLSQLIILQPVYYFFVRKNPFKYYLAFTQGTVTAFATASAAAALPVNFNVLDNDLKIHSSITRFVMPIGTNINMDGTALFLASSTVFLAQMTGFNLGTGTILTIWVTSTIMSFSSASVPSAALVLVLMIVTSMGIPTKDLPLLFAIDWLVLEERCI
;
A
#
# COMPACT_ATOMS: atom_id res chain seq x y z
N MET A 1 15.79 18.74 4.91
CA MET A 1 14.49 18.92 4.22
C MET A 1 14.53 19.80 2.96
N LYS A 2 15.45 20.78 2.80
CA LYS A 2 15.54 21.60 1.57
C LYS A 2 15.98 20.81 0.31
N MET A 3 16.92 19.87 0.44
CA MET A 3 17.33 18.99 -0.69
C MET A 3 16.21 18.07 -1.16
N VAL A 4 15.46 17.47 -0.23
CA VAL A 4 14.31 16.61 -0.56
C VAL A 4 13.23 17.39 -1.30
N LYS A 5 12.91 18.64 -0.88
CA LYS A 5 12.00 19.52 -1.62
C LYS A 5 12.48 19.78 -3.05
N GLY A 6 13.78 20.01 -3.26
CA GLY A 6 14.34 20.20 -4.60
C GLY A 6 14.18 18.97 -5.51
N VAL A 7 14.40 17.78 -4.97
CA VAL A 7 14.18 16.52 -5.71
C VAL A 7 12.70 16.33 -6.06
N VAL A 8 11.78 16.61 -5.13
CA VAL A 8 10.33 16.52 -5.36
C VAL A 8 9.87 17.42 -6.51
N TRP A 9 10.43 18.63 -6.65
CA TRP A 9 10.11 19.53 -7.77
C TRP A 9 10.56 19.01 -9.14
N ILE A 10 11.62 18.20 -9.19
CA ILE A 10 12.15 17.61 -10.43
C ILE A 10 11.47 16.25 -10.73
N THR A 11 10.84 15.64 -9.74
CA THR A 11 10.22 14.31 -9.84
C THR A 11 9.17 14.20 -10.96
N PRO A 12 8.30 15.21 -11.23
CA PRO A 12 7.36 15.14 -12.34
C PRO A 12 8.04 14.98 -13.71
N LEU A 13 9.16 15.68 -13.95
CA LEU A 13 9.93 15.54 -15.18
C LEU A 13 10.57 14.15 -15.29
N GLY A 14 11.08 13.60 -14.18
CA GLY A 14 11.63 12.25 -14.12
C GLY A 14 10.59 11.18 -14.42
N ILE A 15 9.40 11.26 -13.79
CA ILE A 15 8.30 10.33 -14.01
C ILE A 15 7.81 10.38 -15.46
N CYS A 16 7.59 11.58 -16.02
CA CYS A 16 7.17 11.72 -17.42
C CYS A 16 8.17 11.11 -18.41
N SER A 17 9.48 11.31 -18.18
CA SER A 17 10.54 10.72 -19.01
C SER A 17 10.56 9.19 -18.92
N ILE A 18 10.40 8.64 -17.72
CA ILE A 18 10.34 7.19 -17.48
C ILE A 18 9.13 6.55 -18.16
N ILE A 19 7.95 7.16 -18.02
CA ILE A 19 6.71 6.69 -18.65
C ILE A 19 6.85 6.73 -20.16
N ALA A 20 7.34 7.85 -20.72
CA ALA A 20 7.58 7.99 -22.15
C ALA A 20 8.58 6.95 -22.67
N ALA A 21 9.71 6.75 -21.98
CA ALA A 21 10.71 5.75 -22.34
C ALA A 21 10.13 4.32 -22.33
N LYS A 22 9.24 4.01 -21.38
CA LYS A 22 8.56 2.71 -21.34
C LYS A 22 7.55 2.54 -22.45
N ILE A 23 6.71 3.54 -22.73
CA ILE A 23 5.74 3.52 -23.84
C ILE A 23 6.45 3.28 -25.18
N VAL A 24 7.63 3.90 -25.39
CA VAL A 24 8.43 3.73 -26.61
C VAL A 24 9.09 2.34 -26.69
N SER A 25 9.43 1.73 -25.55
CA SER A 25 10.08 0.41 -25.50
C SER A 25 9.16 -0.79 -25.67
N VAL A 26 7.84 -0.57 -25.60
CA VAL A 26 6.82 -1.63 -25.63
C VAL A 26 6.18 -1.67 -27.00
N THR A 27 6.21 -2.84 -27.64
CA THR A 27 5.65 -3.07 -28.98
C THR A 27 4.12 -3.11 -28.97
N ASP A 28 3.50 -3.54 -27.86
CA ASP A 28 2.04 -3.64 -27.67
C ASP A 28 1.56 -2.88 -26.41
N ILE A 29 1.24 -1.61 -26.58
CA ILE A 29 0.77 -0.71 -25.51
C ILE A 29 -0.51 -1.25 -24.83
N VAL A 30 -1.40 -1.88 -25.61
CA VAL A 30 -2.68 -2.41 -25.13
C VAL A 30 -2.48 -3.55 -24.13
N LEU A 31 -1.50 -4.41 -24.36
CA LEU A 31 -1.21 -5.55 -23.50
C LEU A 31 -0.65 -5.10 -22.14
N VAL A 32 0.26 -4.12 -22.15
CA VAL A 32 0.82 -3.56 -20.91
C VAL A 32 -0.24 -2.83 -20.09
N ILE A 33 -1.11 -2.03 -20.73
CA ILE A 33 -2.23 -1.38 -20.03
C ILE A 33 -3.17 -2.42 -19.41
N SER A 34 -3.45 -3.52 -20.12
CA SER A 34 -4.29 -4.59 -19.58
C SER A 34 -3.65 -5.28 -18.37
N GLN A 35 -2.35 -5.60 -18.43
CA GLN A 35 -1.62 -6.20 -17.31
C GLN A 35 -1.59 -5.28 -16.08
N LEU A 36 -1.38 -3.99 -16.28
CA LEU A 36 -1.42 -2.98 -15.24
C LEU A 36 -2.82 -2.83 -14.64
N GLY A 37 -3.87 -2.91 -15.46
CA GLY A 37 -5.26 -2.94 -14.99
C GLY A 37 -5.55 -4.15 -14.09
N TRP A 38 -5.09 -5.34 -14.47
CA TRP A 38 -5.20 -6.54 -13.64
C TRP A 38 -4.41 -6.42 -12.33
N PHE A 39 -3.24 -5.78 -12.36
CA PHE A 39 -2.45 -5.51 -11.17
C PHE A 39 -3.18 -4.60 -10.18
N ILE A 40 -3.75 -3.47 -10.65
CA ILE A 40 -4.55 -2.57 -9.82
C ILE A 40 -5.75 -3.31 -9.24
N ALA A 41 -6.49 -4.05 -10.06
CA ALA A 41 -7.62 -4.84 -9.61
C ALA A 41 -7.24 -5.87 -8.53
N THR A 42 -6.07 -6.50 -8.66
CA THR A 42 -5.57 -7.48 -7.67
C THR A 42 -5.28 -6.81 -6.33
N ILE A 43 -4.70 -5.61 -6.32
CA ILE A 43 -4.45 -4.86 -5.08
C ILE A 43 -5.76 -4.43 -4.43
N LEU A 44 -6.67 -3.81 -5.19
CA LEU A 44 -7.99 -3.39 -4.72
C LEU A 44 -8.77 -4.54 -4.08
N ILE A 45 -8.83 -5.68 -4.78
CA ILE A 45 -9.50 -6.88 -4.29
C ILE A 45 -8.77 -7.40 -3.05
N GLY A 46 -7.43 -7.40 -3.05
CA GLY A 46 -6.64 -7.83 -1.91
C GLY A 46 -6.92 -7.03 -0.63
N VAL A 47 -6.94 -5.70 -0.73
CA VAL A 47 -7.27 -4.78 0.39
C VAL A 47 -8.71 -4.98 0.84
N PHE A 48 -9.65 -5.11 -0.11
CA PHE A 48 -11.04 -5.33 0.24
C PHE A 48 -11.26 -6.68 0.95
N LEU A 49 -10.60 -7.73 0.48
CA LEU A 49 -10.66 -9.05 1.09
C LEU A 49 -9.99 -9.08 2.47
N SER A 50 -8.84 -8.42 2.67
CA SER A 50 -8.23 -8.34 4.00
C SER A 50 -9.15 -7.62 4.99
N GLN A 51 -9.76 -6.52 4.55
CA GLN A 51 -10.65 -5.70 5.36
C GLN A 51 -11.94 -6.44 5.76
N LEU A 52 -12.56 -7.18 4.83
CA LEU A 52 -13.79 -7.92 5.10
C LEU A 52 -13.55 -9.29 5.76
N ILE A 53 -12.60 -10.07 5.24
CA ILE A 53 -12.43 -11.49 5.61
C ILE A 53 -11.50 -11.66 6.79
N ILE A 54 -10.50 -10.79 6.97
CA ILE A 54 -9.55 -10.93 8.08
C ILE A 54 -10.01 -10.06 9.25
N LEU A 55 -10.27 -8.77 9.03
CA LEU A 55 -10.53 -7.85 10.13
C LEU A 55 -11.90 -8.07 10.79
N GLN A 56 -12.96 -8.40 10.04
CA GLN A 56 -14.30 -8.58 10.61
C GLN A 56 -14.41 -9.81 11.52
N PRO A 57 -13.92 -11.02 11.13
CA PRO A 57 -13.99 -12.18 12.00
C PRO A 57 -13.11 -12.04 13.23
N VAL A 58 -11.93 -11.41 13.10
CA VAL A 58 -11.07 -11.09 14.24
C VAL A 58 -11.81 -10.19 15.23
N TYR A 59 -12.42 -9.10 14.76
CA TYR A 59 -13.23 -8.23 15.61
C TYR A 59 -14.38 -8.98 16.28
N TYR A 60 -15.12 -9.79 15.51
CA TYR A 60 -16.25 -10.54 16.03
C TYR A 60 -15.83 -11.58 17.08
N PHE A 61 -14.70 -12.27 16.89
CA PHE A 61 -14.24 -13.30 17.81
C PHE A 61 -13.81 -12.72 19.17
N PHE A 62 -13.09 -11.59 19.16
CA PHE A 62 -12.58 -10.96 20.39
C PHE A 62 -13.61 -10.07 21.08
N VAL A 63 -14.34 -9.23 20.33
CA VAL A 63 -15.26 -8.23 20.90
C VAL A 63 -16.68 -8.78 21.03
N ARG A 64 -17.04 -9.82 20.26
CA ARG A 64 -18.39 -10.43 20.20
C ARG A 64 -19.51 -9.41 19.95
N LYS A 65 -19.19 -8.31 19.28
CA LYS A 65 -20.12 -7.28 18.83
C LYS A 65 -20.21 -7.28 17.32
N ASN A 66 -21.29 -6.72 16.79
CA ASN A 66 -21.50 -6.62 15.35
C ASN A 66 -20.43 -5.71 14.70
N PRO A 67 -19.51 -6.24 13.85
CA PRO A 67 -18.44 -5.46 13.22
C PRO A 67 -18.98 -4.44 12.21
N PHE A 68 -20.15 -4.68 11.61
CA PHE A 68 -20.70 -3.78 10.59
C PHE A 68 -21.07 -2.41 11.13
N LYS A 69 -21.55 -2.33 12.39
CA LYS A 69 -21.82 -1.04 13.04
C LYS A 69 -20.54 -0.24 13.29
N TYR A 70 -19.44 -0.96 13.60
CA TYR A 70 -18.13 -0.35 13.80
C TYR A 70 -17.57 0.21 12.49
N TYR A 71 -17.64 -0.57 11.41
CA TYR A 71 -17.24 -0.12 10.07
C TYR A 71 -18.04 1.09 9.60
N LEU A 72 -19.35 1.08 9.80
CA LEU A 72 -20.22 2.17 9.36
C LEU A 72 -19.84 3.50 10.02
N ALA A 73 -19.52 3.48 11.32
CA ALA A 73 -19.04 4.65 12.05
C ALA A 73 -17.68 5.14 11.52
N PHE A 74 -16.78 4.21 11.17
CA PHE A 74 -15.45 4.53 10.65
C PHE A 74 -15.41 5.01 9.19
N THR A 75 -16.51 4.92 8.45
CA THR A 75 -16.57 5.34 7.03
C THR A 75 -16.04 6.74 6.79
N GLN A 76 -16.34 7.71 7.67
CA GLN A 76 -15.84 9.09 7.55
C GLN A 76 -14.32 9.17 7.63
N GLY A 77 -13.72 8.37 8.53
CA GLY A 77 -12.28 8.25 8.68
C GLY A 77 -11.61 7.63 7.46
N THR A 78 -12.18 6.53 6.95
CA THR A 78 -11.68 5.84 5.75
C THR A 78 -11.76 6.73 4.51
N VAL A 79 -12.87 7.44 4.31
CA VAL A 79 -13.03 8.37 3.17
C VAL A 79 -12.02 9.52 3.27
N THR A 80 -11.76 10.03 4.47
CA THR A 80 -10.75 11.07 4.69
C THR A 80 -9.34 10.56 4.43
N ALA A 81 -9.00 9.35 4.89
CA ALA A 81 -7.70 8.72 4.64
C ALA A 81 -7.45 8.52 3.15
N PHE A 82 -8.47 8.06 2.42
CA PHE A 82 -8.44 7.89 0.98
C PHE A 82 -8.25 9.25 0.27
N ALA A 83 -9.08 10.24 0.59
CA ALA A 83 -9.04 11.57 -0.05
C ALA A 83 -7.73 12.34 0.21
N THR A 84 -7.09 12.10 1.35
CA THR A 84 -5.83 12.77 1.73
C THR A 84 -4.59 11.95 1.40
N ALA A 85 -4.76 10.71 0.90
CA ALA A 85 -3.70 9.72 0.68
C ALA A 85 -2.74 9.60 1.89
N SER A 86 -3.27 9.75 3.11
CA SER A 86 -2.48 9.80 4.34
C SER A 86 -3.26 9.34 5.57
N ALA A 87 -2.83 8.20 6.14
CA ALA A 87 -3.41 7.68 7.38
C ALA A 87 -3.24 8.66 8.57
N ALA A 88 -2.12 9.39 8.62
CA ALA A 88 -1.86 10.39 9.66
C ALA A 88 -2.81 11.60 9.59
N ALA A 89 -3.26 11.97 8.38
CA ALA A 89 -4.21 13.07 8.19
C ALA A 89 -5.63 12.69 8.61
N ALA A 90 -6.00 11.40 8.56
CA ALA A 90 -7.30 10.90 9.00
C ALA A 90 -7.40 10.66 10.51
N LEU A 91 -6.26 10.62 11.21
CA LEU A 91 -6.18 10.39 12.65
C LEU A 91 -7.10 11.28 13.53
N PRO A 92 -7.20 12.62 13.34
CA PRO A 92 -8.12 13.46 14.12
C PRO A 92 -9.60 13.13 13.87
N VAL A 93 -9.97 12.73 12.66
CA VAL A 93 -11.33 12.29 12.34
C VAL A 93 -11.63 10.98 13.06
N ASN A 94 -10.68 10.05 13.05
CA ASN A 94 -10.81 8.77 13.75
C ASN A 94 -10.96 8.95 15.27
N PHE A 95 -10.24 9.89 15.89
CA PHE A 95 -10.43 10.19 17.31
C PHE A 95 -11.85 10.66 17.62
N ASN A 96 -12.43 11.52 16.78
CA ASN A 96 -13.80 11.99 16.98
C ASN A 96 -14.83 10.85 16.88
N VAL A 97 -14.67 9.93 15.92
CA VAL A 97 -15.55 8.76 15.77
C VAL A 97 -15.40 7.80 16.97
N LEU A 98 -14.16 7.56 17.41
CA LEU A 98 -13.87 6.65 18.54
C LEU A 98 -14.41 7.17 19.88
N ASP A 99 -14.27 8.47 20.13
CA ASP A 99 -14.68 9.09 21.38
C ASP A 99 -16.21 9.37 21.40
N ASN A 100 -16.80 9.84 20.29
CA ASN A 100 -18.23 10.24 20.27
C ASN A 100 -19.19 9.10 19.87
N ASP A 101 -18.91 8.39 18.77
CA ASP A 101 -19.82 7.37 18.23
C ASP A 101 -19.66 6.02 18.93
N LEU A 102 -18.40 5.63 19.15
CA LEU A 102 -18.05 4.33 19.73
C LEU A 102 -17.84 4.37 21.25
N LYS A 103 -17.76 5.56 21.83
CA LYS A 103 -17.64 5.82 23.29
C LYS A 103 -16.52 5.00 23.96
N ILE A 104 -15.38 4.89 23.29
CA ILE A 104 -14.20 4.20 23.83
C ILE A 104 -13.47 5.14 24.79
N HIS A 105 -12.84 4.59 25.82
CA HIS A 105 -12.03 5.40 26.75
C HIS A 105 -10.87 6.06 26.01
N SER A 106 -10.87 7.40 25.99
CA SER A 106 -9.88 8.23 25.31
C SER A 106 -8.42 7.92 25.69
N SER A 107 -8.18 7.42 26.90
CA SER A 107 -6.84 6.98 27.33
C SER A 107 -6.31 5.79 26.51
N ILE A 108 -7.18 4.85 26.11
CA ILE A 108 -6.80 3.70 25.27
C ILE A 108 -6.62 4.20 23.83
N THR A 109 -7.59 4.97 23.33
CA THR A 109 -7.58 5.48 21.96
C THR A 109 -6.32 6.30 21.66
N ARG A 110 -5.96 7.24 22.55
CA ARG A 110 -4.79 8.12 22.40
C ARG A 110 -3.45 7.39 22.50
N PHE A 111 -3.42 6.21 23.10
CA PHE A 111 -2.21 5.38 23.14
C PHE A 111 -2.10 4.45 21.93
N VAL A 112 -3.18 3.72 21.61
CA VAL A 112 -3.17 2.68 20.58
C VAL A 112 -3.17 3.27 19.17
N MET A 113 -3.96 4.32 18.90
CA MET A 113 -4.11 4.86 17.54
C MET A 113 -2.81 5.43 16.95
N PRO A 114 -2.02 6.26 17.67
CA PRO A 114 -0.77 6.79 17.10
C PRO A 114 0.29 5.72 16.86
N ILE A 115 0.36 4.72 17.74
CA ILE A 115 1.27 3.57 17.59
C ILE A 115 0.83 2.72 16.39
N GLY A 116 -0.48 2.42 16.30
CA GLY A 116 -1.06 1.66 15.20
C GLY A 116 -0.86 2.32 13.85
N THR A 117 -1.03 3.65 13.75
CA THR A 117 -0.90 4.38 12.48
C THR A 117 0.53 4.34 11.91
N ASN A 118 1.56 4.13 12.74
CA ASN A 118 2.94 4.03 12.28
C ASN A 118 3.42 2.60 12.06
N ILE A 119 2.96 1.66 12.90
CA ILE A 119 3.43 0.28 12.88
C ILE A 119 2.56 -0.60 11.98
N ASN A 120 1.24 -0.39 11.99
CA ASN A 120 0.31 -1.18 11.20
C ASN A 120 0.24 -0.64 9.77
N MET A 121 1.06 -1.22 8.90
CA MET A 121 1.16 -0.84 7.49
C MET A 121 0.81 -2.02 6.58
N ASP A 122 -0.31 -2.69 6.84
CA ASP A 122 -0.78 -3.88 6.11
C ASP A 122 -0.95 -3.62 4.60
N GLY A 123 -1.50 -2.46 4.23
CA GLY A 123 -1.63 -2.06 2.82
C GLY A 123 -0.28 -1.94 2.10
N THR A 124 0.77 -1.51 2.80
CA THR A 124 2.13 -1.48 2.24
C THR A 124 2.70 -2.88 2.10
N ALA A 125 2.49 -3.77 3.07
CA ALA A 125 2.93 -5.17 2.96
C ALA A 125 2.31 -5.86 1.73
N LEU A 126 1.00 -5.65 1.52
CA LEU A 126 0.27 -6.17 0.36
C LEU A 126 0.82 -5.61 -0.95
N PHE A 127 1.10 -4.31 -1.00
CA PHE A 127 1.71 -3.67 -2.16
C PHE A 127 3.11 -4.23 -2.47
N LEU A 128 3.96 -4.38 -1.46
CA LEU A 128 5.33 -4.89 -1.65
C LEU A 128 5.32 -6.33 -2.18
N ALA A 129 4.47 -7.19 -1.60
CA ALA A 129 4.35 -8.58 -2.02
C ALA A 129 3.80 -8.70 -3.45
N SER A 130 2.67 -8.04 -3.73
CA SER A 130 2.02 -8.07 -5.06
C SER A 130 2.92 -7.47 -6.14
N SER A 131 3.60 -6.36 -5.88
CA SER A 131 4.53 -5.72 -6.82
C SER A 131 5.69 -6.64 -7.18
N THR A 132 6.26 -7.34 -6.18
CA THR A 132 7.39 -8.26 -6.41
C THR A 132 6.96 -9.46 -7.24
N VAL A 133 5.78 -10.04 -6.95
CA VAL A 133 5.22 -11.15 -7.73
C VAL A 133 4.89 -10.71 -9.16
N PHE A 134 4.30 -9.53 -9.34
CA PHE A 134 3.99 -8.96 -10.64
C PHE A 134 5.25 -8.76 -11.50
N LEU A 135 6.32 -8.19 -10.93
CA LEU A 135 7.59 -8.02 -11.63
C LEU A 135 8.24 -9.35 -12.02
N ALA A 136 8.17 -10.35 -11.15
CA ALA A 136 8.65 -11.70 -11.47
C ALA A 136 7.87 -12.31 -12.64
N GLN A 137 6.54 -12.14 -12.68
CA GLN A 137 5.70 -12.62 -13.79
C GLN A 137 6.01 -11.89 -15.10
N MET A 138 6.19 -10.57 -15.07
CA MET A 138 6.54 -9.77 -16.26
C MET A 138 7.89 -10.17 -16.85
N THR A 139 8.86 -10.50 -15.99
CA THR A 139 10.22 -10.87 -16.42
C THR A 139 10.35 -12.36 -16.76
N GLY A 140 9.28 -13.15 -16.60
CA GLY A 140 9.30 -14.60 -16.80
C GLY A 140 10.14 -15.36 -15.76
N PHE A 141 10.40 -14.74 -14.60
CA PHE A 141 11.17 -15.35 -13.53
C PHE A 141 10.37 -16.45 -12.84
N ASN A 142 10.94 -17.65 -12.72
CA ASN A 142 10.27 -18.77 -12.10
C ASN A 142 10.21 -18.58 -10.58
N LEU A 143 9.01 -18.31 -10.06
CA LEU A 143 8.74 -18.18 -8.63
C LEU A 143 8.64 -19.58 -8.01
N GLY A 144 9.74 -20.05 -7.42
CA GLY A 144 9.73 -21.23 -6.57
C GLY A 144 8.96 -20.97 -5.26
N THR A 145 8.49 -22.05 -4.62
CA THR A 145 7.79 -21.97 -3.32
C THR A 145 8.64 -21.31 -2.23
N GLY A 146 9.96 -21.56 -2.24
CA GLY A 146 10.91 -20.90 -1.34
C GLY A 146 10.96 -19.38 -1.54
N THR A 147 11.00 -18.91 -2.78
CA THR A 147 11.01 -17.48 -3.11
C THR A 147 9.73 -16.80 -2.66
N ILE A 148 8.57 -17.44 -2.83
CA ILE A 148 7.28 -16.90 -2.38
C ILE A 148 7.24 -16.72 -0.85
N LEU A 149 7.75 -17.70 -0.09
CA LEU A 149 7.85 -17.58 1.37
C LEU A 149 8.81 -16.46 1.79
N THR A 150 9.94 -16.31 1.10
CA THR A 150 10.86 -15.20 1.35
C THR A 150 10.20 -13.85 1.04
N ILE A 151 9.46 -13.74 -0.09
CA ILE A 151 8.71 -12.53 -0.42
C ILE A 151 7.75 -12.16 0.71
N TRP A 152 6.99 -13.13 1.21
CA TRP A 152 6.02 -12.91 2.28
C TRP A 152 6.67 -12.44 3.59
N VAL A 153 7.77 -13.08 4.02
CA VAL A 153 8.48 -12.69 5.24
C VAL A 153 9.14 -11.32 5.08
N THR A 154 9.85 -11.11 3.97
CA THR A 154 10.56 -9.85 3.71
C THR A 154 9.59 -8.69 3.53
N SER A 155 8.47 -8.87 2.82
CA SER A 155 7.45 -7.81 2.66
C SER A 155 6.84 -7.39 4.00
N THR A 156 6.63 -8.35 4.91
CA THR A 156 6.10 -8.10 6.24
C THR A 156 7.11 -7.36 7.13
N ILE A 157 8.40 -7.71 7.03
CA ILE A 157 9.45 -7.00 7.78
C ILE A 157 9.63 -5.58 7.23
N MET A 158 9.60 -5.42 5.90
CA MET A 158 9.82 -4.14 5.23
C MET A 158 8.64 -3.17 5.39
N SER A 159 7.42 -3.65 5.58
CA SER A 159 6.27 -2.78 5.81
C SER A 159 6.41 -1.96 7.09
N PHE A 160 6.99 -2.53 8.15
CA PHE A 160 7.33 -1.79 9.38
C PHE A 160 8.37 -0.68 9.17
N SER A 161 9.23 -0.82 8.16
CA SER A 161 10.27 0.16 7.83
C SER A 161 9.77 1.31 6.96
N SER A 162 8.53 1.25 6.47
CA SER A 162 8.00 2.28 5.58
C SER A 162 7.67 3.56 6.34
N ALA A 163 8.61 4.52 6.35
CA ALA A 163 8.31 5.88 6.77
C ALA A 163 7.27 6.51 5.84
N SER A 164 6.41 7.38 6.37
CA SER A 164 5.29 8.07 5.69
C SER A 164 5.73 9.09 4.62
N VAL A 165 6.62 8.69 3.71
CA VAL A 165 7.15 9.54 2.64
C VAL A 165 6.61 9.03 1.30
N PRO A 166 5.91 9.88 0.52
CA PRO A 166 5.47 9.54 -0.84
C PRO A 166 6.68 9.08 -1.67
N SER A 167 6.54 7.98 -2.42
CA SER A 167 7.59 7.34 -3.25
C SER A 167 8.63 6.45 -2.52
N ALA A 168 8.65 6.37 -1.18
CA ALA A 168 9.56 5.47 -0.46
C ALA A 168 9.26 3.97 -0.72
N ALA A 169 8.00 3.62 -0.96
CA ALA A 169 7.57 2.25 -1.18
C ALA A 169 8.24 1.60 -2.41
N LEU A 170 8.49 2.36 -3.48
CA LEU A 170 9.14 1.84 -4.69
C LEU A 170 10.61 1.50 -4.46
N VAL A 171 11.29 2.24 -3.58
CA VAL A 171 12.66 1.93 -3.15
C VAL A 171 12.68 0.63 -2.36
N LEU A 172 11.67 0.40 -1.51
CA LEU A 172 11.51 -0.87 -0.79
C LEU A 172 11.25 -2.04 -1.75
N VAL A 173 10.41 -1.88 -2.78
CA VAL A 173 10.23 -2.90 -3.83
C VAL A 173 11.55 -3.20 -4.53
N LEU A 174 12.31 -2.17 -4.93
CA LEU A 174 13.62 -2.35 -5.56
C LEU A 174 14.57 -3.14 -4.64
N MET A 175 14.57 -2.86 -3.34
CA MET A 175 15.42 -3.56 -2.38
C MET A 175 15.06 -5.05 -2.28
N ILE A 176 13.76 -5.37 -2.25
CA ILE A 176 13.28 -6.77 -2.22
C ILE A 176 13.66 -7.50 -3.51
N VAL A 177 13.35 -6.91 -4.67
CA VAL A 177 13.60 -7.49 -5.99
C VAL A 177 15.10 -7.73 -6.24
N THR A 178 15.95 -6.78 -5.86
CA THR A 178 17.42 -6.93 -5.97
C THR A 178 17.99 -7.97 -5.01
N SER A 179 17.46 -8.09 -3.79
CA SER A 179 17.87 -9.13 -2.84
C SER A 179 17.56 -10.55 -3.32
N MET A 180 16.55 -10.71 -4.18
CA MET A 180 16.10 -12.00 -4.73
C MET A 180 16.66 -12.29 -6.12
N GLY A 181 17.41 -11.36 -6.72
CA GLY A 181 17.96 -11.51 -8.06
C GLY A 181 16.94 -11.39 -9.21
N ILE A 182 15.77 -10.81 -8.95
CA ILE A 182 14.75 -10.58 -9.97
C ILE A 182 15.17 -9.40 -10.86
N PRO A 183 15.07 -9.49 -12.20
CA PRO A 183 15.43 -8.39 -13.09
C PRO A 183 14.59 -7.13 -12.86
N THR A 184 15.23 -5.96 -12.76
CA THR A 184 14.57 -4.69 -12.41
C THR A 184 14.12 -3.87 -13.62
N LYS A 185 14.22 -4.42 -14.83
CA LYS A 185 13.95 -3.71 -16.10
C LYS A 185 12.54 -3.10 -16.14
N ASP A 186 11.56 -3.74 -15.48
CA ASP A 186 10.15 -3.36 -15.52
C ASP A 186 9.66 -2.61 -14.28
N LEU A 187 10.52 -2.42 -13.26
CA LEU A 187 10.25 -1.57 -12.11
C LEU A 187 9.72 -0.17 -12.47
N PRO A 188 10.22 0.51 -13.53
CA PRO A 188 9.74 1.86 -13.84
C PRO A 188 8.25 1.92 -14.21
N LEU A 189 7.61 0.81 -14.57
CA LEU A 189 6.16 0.74 -14.83
C LEU A 189 5.34 0.97 -13.55
N LEU A 190 5.85 0.53 -12.39
CA LEU A 190 5.17 0.74 -11.10
C LEU A 190 5.10 2.22 -10.71
N PHE A 191 6.05 3.05 -11.16
CA PHE A 191 6.00 4.51 -10.93
C PHE A 191 4.78 5.17 -11.58
N ALA A 192 4.28 4.61 -12.69
CA ALA A 192 3.11 5.15 -13.38
C ALA A 192 1.81 4.97 -12.58
N ILE A 193 1.78 4.03 -11.62
CA ILE A 193 0.59 3.61 -10.88
C ILE A 193 0.74 3.89 -9.38
N ASP A 194 1.96 4.16 -8.91
CA ASP A 194 2.22 4.45 -7.49
C ASP A 194 1.32 5.56 -6.94
N TRP A 195 0.96 6.56 -7.76
CA TRP A 195 0.02 7.62 -7.35
C TRP A 195 -1.39 7.10 -7.04
N LEU A 196 -1.89 6.13 -7.80
CA LEU A 196 -3.23 5.57 -7.65
C LEU A 196 -3.27 4.58 -6.47
N VAL A 197 -2.22 3.77 -6.34
CA VAL A 197 -2.12 2.78 -5.24
C VAL A 197 -1.81 3.45 -3.89
N LEU A 198 -1.20 4.65 -3.89
CA LEU A 198 -0.89 5.37 -2.64
C LEU A 198 -2.12 5.61 -1.77
N GLU A 199 -3.27 5.88 -2.40
CA GLU A 199 -4.54 6.16 -1.72
C GLU A 199 -5.06 4.93 -0.96
N GLU A 200 -4.86 3.73 -1.52
CA GLU A 200 -5.28 2.46 -0.93
C GLU A 200 -4.38 1.98 0.21
N ARG A 201 -3.09 2.39 0.24
CA ARG A 201 -2.16 2.02 1.31
C ARG A 201 -2.53 2.60 2.68
N CYS A 202 -3.38 3.63 2.69
CA CYS A 202 -3.78 4.35 3.90
C CYS A 202 -5.06 3.82 4.55
N ILE A 203 -5.70 2.81 3.93
CA ILE A 203 -6.93 2.14 4.39
C ILE A 203 -6.56 0.89 5.19
#